data_AF-A0A1Y4IFT3-F1
#
_entry.id   AF-A0A1Y4IFT3-F1
#
_cell.length_a   1.000
_cell.length_b   1.000
_cell.length_c   1.000
_cell.angle_alpha   90.00
_cell.angle_beta   90.00
_cell.angle_gamma   90.00
#
_symmetry.space_group_name_H-M   'P 1'
#
loop_
_entity.id
_entity.type
_entity.pdbx_description
1 polymer ?
#
loop_
_entity_poly.entity_id
_entity_poly.type
_entity_poly.pdbx_seq_one_letter_code
_entity_poly.pdbx_strand_id
1 'polypeptide(L)'
;MGDKKIVVHFTVLTFCMNIPFAVYILSPAIASYIILRKNNKIRNAREWLKNVFCPSKNVYSYLFVILGLVLYFFMHAMICGHVEMALPFYAFFLSLPGNLFIGGLEEAGWSYLLWPELDRKFGYVLSCVFSGIIWIAWHIPLFFIPGTNHEGGGINFGMFAVQCIGLRFFLGAICKISGENHVFMCVLFHTMFNAAFSVFGMITGTWTGTVIANIVMIFVSIAAVAICRTSVMRRIRS
;
A
#
# COMPACT_ATOMS: atom_id res chain seq x y z
N MET A 1 15.02 29.56 29.04
CA MET A 1 14.94 28.98 27.67
C MET A 1 15.13 27.48 27.85
N GLY A 2 14.03 26.74 28.01
CA GLY A 2 14.05 25.36 28.47
C GLY A 2 14.29 24.38 27.34
N ASP A 3 15.37 23.61 27.45
CA ASP A 3 15.66 22.40 26.68
C ASP A 3 14.47 21.42 26.80
N LYS A 4 13.62 21.34 25.78
CA LYS A 4 12.71 20.20 25.63
C LYS A 4 13.53 19.03 25.11
N LYS A 5 14.22 18.33 26.02
CA LYS A 5 14.70 16.98 25.76
C LYS A 5 13.47 16.14 25.38
N ILE A 6 13.45 15.62 24.16
CA ILE A 6 12.48 14.59 23.74
C ILE A 6 12.87 13.33 24.52
N VAL A 7 12.33 13.19 25.72
CA VAL A 7 12.41 11.95 26.49
C VAL A 7 11.26 11.08 26.03
N VAL A 8 11.55 10.09 25.20
CA VAL A 8 10.58 9.04 24.85
C VAL A 8 10.40 8.17 26.09
N HIS A 9 9.41 8.49 26.93
CA HIS A 9 9.01 7.64 28.04
C HIS A 9 8.32 6.38 27.48
N PHE A 10 9.12 5.34 27.22
CA PHE A 10 8.59 3.99 26.98
C PHE A 10 8.06 3.44 28.31
N THR A 11 6.79 3.69 28.61
CA THR A 11 6.15 3.09 29.78
C THR A 11 5.59 1.72 29.41
N VAL A 12 5.51 0.82 30.39
CA VAL A 12 4.85 -0.49 30.23
C VAL A 12 3.42 -0.32 29.74
N LEU A 13 2.75 0.76 30.18
CA LEU A 13 1.41 1.13 29.73
C LEU A 13 1.37 1.43 28.22
N THR A 14 2.29 2.25 27.71
CA THR A 14 2.41 2.55 26.27
C THR A 14 2.69 1.29 25.45
N PHE A 15 3.54 0.38 25.95
CA PHE A 15 3.82 -0.89 25.29
C PHE A 15 2.57 -1.78 25.20
N CYS A 16 1.82 -1.92 26.31
CA CYS A 16 0.58 -2.70 26.34
C CYS A 16 -0.50 -2.12 25.42
N MET A 17 -0.61 -0.79 25.34
CA MET A 17 -1.55 -0.11 24.43
C MET A 17 -1.20 -0.32 22.94
N ASN A 18 0.07 -0.58 22.61
CA ASN A 18 0.50 -0.84 21.25
C ASN A 18 0.23 -2.27 20.76
N ILE A 19 -0.06 -3.22 21.67
CA ILE A 19 -0.33 -4.62 21.28
C ILE A 19 -1.63 -4.72 20.45
N PRO A 20 -2.78 -4.19 20.89
CA PRO A 20 -3.99 -4.18 20.07
C PRO A 20 -3.79 -3.48 18.73
N PHE A 21 -3.04 -2.38 18.70
CA PHE A 21 -2.72 -1.66 17.47
C PHE A 21 -1.90 -2.52 16.49
N ALA A 22 -0.86 -3.19 16.99
CA ALA A 22 -0.04 -4.10 16.18
C ALA A 22 -0.86 -5.28 15.64
N VAL A 23 -1.75 -5.87 16.45
CA VAL A 23 -2.66 -6.95 16.02
C VAL A 23 -3.63 -6.44 14.95
N TYR A 24 -4.17 -5.23 15.14
CA TYR A 24 -5.05 -4.59 14.16
C TYR A 24 -4.33 -4.42 12.81
N ILE A 25 -3.18 -3.75 12.79
CA ILE A 25 -2.43 -3.48 11.55
C ILE A 25 -1.97 -4.78 10.86
N LEU A 26 -1.51 -5.78 11.63
CA LEU A 26 -1.07 -7.07 11.09
C LEU A 26 -2.23 -8.04 10.82
N SER A 27 -3.48 -7.66 11.10
CA SER A 27 -4.64 -8.55 10.97
C SER A 27 -4.80 -9.15 9.56
N PRO A 28 -4.54 -8.45 8.44
CA PRO A 28 -4.64 -9.06 7.10
C PRO A 28 -3.57 -10.15 6.88
N ALA A 29 -2.35 -9.94 7.38
CA ALA A 29 -1.26 -10.93 7.31
C ALA A 29 -1.55 -12.16 8.18
N ILE A 30 -2.05 -11.94 9.39
CA ILE A 30 -2.43 -13.02 10.32
C ILE A 30 -3.58 -13.84 9.70
N ALA A 31 -4.61 -13.16 9.18
CA ALA A 31 -5.73 -13.81 8.52
C ALA A 31 -5.27 -14.66 7.33
N SER A 32 -4.34 -14.14 6.52
CA SER A 32 -3.86 -14.87 5.35
C SER A 32 -3.10 -16.13 5.71
N TYR A 33 -2.23 -16.05 6.72
CA TYR A 33 -1.55 -17.21 7.25
C TYR A 33 -2.54 -18.28 7.76
N ILE A 34 -3.53 -17.88 8.57
CA ILE A 34 -4.52 -18.82 9.13
C ILE A 34 -5.33 -19.50 8.03
N ILE A 35 -5.85 -18.74 7.07
CA ILE A 35 -6.68 -19.26 5.97
C ILE A 35 -5.86 -20.20 5.08
N LEU A 36 -4.63 -19.82 4.72
CA LEU A 36 -3.79 -20.66 3.86
C LEU A 36 -3.34 -21.95 4.58
N ARG A 37 -3.04 -21.88 5.89
CA ARG A 37 -2.76 -23.07 6.71
C ARG A 37 -3.97 -24.00 6.80
N LYS A 38 -5.15 -23.46 7.08
CA LYS A 38 -6.39 -24.24 7.22
C LYS A 38 -6.78 -24.96 5.92
N ASN A 39 -6.50 -24.34 4.77
CA ASN A 39 -6.75 -24.91 3.46
C ASN A 39 -5.59 -25.76 2.90
N ASN A 40 -4.61 -26.13 3.73
CA ASN A 40 -3.43 -26.92 3.36
C ASN A 40 -2.63 -26.35 2.17
N LYS A 41 -2.69 -25.03 1.94
CA LYS A 41 -1.93 -24.34 0.88
C LYS A 41 -0.51 -24.02 1.29
N ILE A 42 -0.22 -24.05 2.58
CA ILE A 42 1.11 -23.86 3.18
C ILE A 42 1.25 -24.79 4.39
N ARG A 43 2.48 -25.23 4.69
CA ARG A 43 2.76 -26.10 5.84
C ARG A 43 3.15 -25.34 7.10
N ASN A 44 3.84 -24.20 6.96
CA ASN A 44 4.38 -23.43 8.09
C ASN A 44 4.60 -21.95 7.73
N ALA A 45 4.95 -21.15 8.75
CA ALA A 45 5.21 -19.72 8.57
C ALA A 45 6.37 -19.43 7.62
N ARG A 46 7.38 -20.31 7.57
CA ARG A 46 8.52 -20.16 6.65
C ARG A 46 8.08 -20.28 5.19
N GLU A 47 7.17 -21.20 4.89
CA GLU A 47 6.60 -21.35 3.55
C GLU A 47 5.69 -20.19 3.18
N TRP A 48 4.88 -19.71 4.12
CA TRP A 48 4.09 -18.49 3.94
C TRP A 48 4.98 -17.28 3.60
N LEU A 49 6.05 -17.06 4.37
CA LEU A 49 7.01 -15.99 4.11
C LEU A 49 7.66 -16.14 2.73
N LYS A 50 8.02 -17.36 2.31
CA LYS A 50 8.57 -17.58 0.96
C LYS A 50 7.58 -17.21 -0.14
N ASN A 51 6.29 -17.48 0.04
CA ASN A 51 5.26 -17.14 -0.94
C ASN A 51 5.01 -15.63 -0.98
N VAL A 52 4.92 -14.98 0.19
CA VAL A 52 4.72 -13.52 0.31
C VAL A 52 5.92 -12.75 -0.21
N PHE A 53 7.14 -13.19 0.12
CA PHE A 53 8.40 -12.56 -0.26
C PHE A 53 9.08 -13.34 -1.40
N CYS A 54 8.35 -13.58 -2.48
CA CYS A 54 8.88 -14.20 -3.70
C CYS A 54 9.23 -13.14 -4.75
N PRO A 55 10.52 -12.78 -4.94
CA PRO A 55 10.91 -11.73 -5.86
C PRO A 55 10.50 -12.01 -7.30
N SER A 56 9.99 -10.98 -7.99
CA SER A 56 9.76 -11.05 -9.43
C SER A 56 11.08 -11.25 -10.16
N LYS A 57 11.09 -12.16 -11.13
CA LYS A 57 12.21 -12.26 -12.10
C LYS A 57 12.06 -11.26 -13.26
N ASN A 58 10.86 -10.71 -13.43
CA ASN A 58 10.57 -9.73 -14.46
C ASN A 58 10.90 -8.32 -13.95
N VAL A 59 11.92 -7.69 -14.56
CA VAL A 59 12.36 -6.32 -14.24
C VAL A 59 11.25 -5.29 -14.47
N TYR A 60 10.35 -5.51 -15.45
CA TYR A 60 9.27 -4.59 -15.76
C TYR A 60 8.29 -4.42 -14.59
N SER A 61 8.12 -5.43 -13.74
CA SER A 61 7.31 -5.31 -12.52
C SER A 61 7.89 -4.27 -11.56
N TYR A 62 9.21 -4.26 -11.36
CA TYR A 62 9.87 -3.28 -10.48
C TYR A 62 9.84 -1.88 -11.09
N LEU A 63 10.06 -1.76 -12.41
CA LEU A 63 9.93 -0.49 -13.11
C LEU A 63 8.52 0.09 -12.99
N PHE A 64 7.49 -0.76 -13.03
CA PHE A 64 6.11 -0.32 -12.81
C PHE A 64 5.89 0.16 -11.37
N VAL A 65 6.42 -0.54 -10.36
CA VAL A 65 6.38 -0.09 -8.96
C VAL A 65 7.03 1.29 -8.80
N ILE A 66 8.22 1.49 -9.37
CA ILE A 66 8.93 2.77 -9.33
C ILE A 66 8.14 3.86 -10.06
N LEU A 67 7.58 3.54 -11.24
CA LEU A 67 6.76 4.46 -12.01
C LEU A 67 5.56 4.96 -11.19
N GLY A 68 4.85 4.07 -10.50
CA GLY A 68 3.71 4.45 -9.66
C GLY A 68 4.08 5.44 -8.55
N LEU A 69 5.20 5.18 -7.88
CA LEU A 69 5.71 6.07 -6.82
C LEU A 69 6.07 7.43 -7.40
N VAL A 70 6.94 7.46 -8.41
CA VAL A 70 7.38 8.70 -9.04
C VAL A 70 6.20 9.49 -9.54
N LEU A 71 5.28 8.85 -10.28
CA LEU A 71 4.12 9.51 -10.86
C LEU A 71 3.20 10.12 -9.80
N TYR A 72 2.90 9.39 -8.72
CA TYR A 72 2.02 9.88 -7.66
C TYR A 72 2.57 11.15 -7.00
N PHE A 73 3.82 11.09 -6.50
CA PHE A 73 4.42 12.22 -5.79
C PHE A 73 4.80 13.37 -6.74
N PHE A 74 5.15 13.06 -8.00
CA PHE A 74 5.40 14.07 -9.02
C PHE A 74 4.15 14.89 -9.33
N MET A 75 2.97 14.26 -9.47
CA MET A 75 1.73 14.98 -9.70
C MET A 75 1.42 15.95 -8.55
N HIS A 76 1.65 15.54 -7.31
CA HIS A 76 1.53 16.43 -6.16
C HIS A 76 2.52 17.60 -6.22
N ALA A 77 3.80 17.34 -6.52
CA ALA A 77 4.82 18.38 -6.63
C ALA A 77 4.50 19.41 -7.73
N MET A 78 4.00 18.95 -8.88
CA MET A 78 3.58 19.81 -9.99
C MET A 78 2.41 20.71 -9.61
N ILE A 79 1.43 20.19 -8.88
CA ILE A 79 0.26 20.97 -8.46
C ILE A 79 0.62 21.96 -7.34
N CYS A 80 1.50 21.58 -6.41
CA CYS A 80 2.01 22.50 -5.38
C CYS A 80 2.97 23.56 -5.94
N GLY A 81 3.58 23.31 -7.10
CA GLY A 81 4.57 24.20 -7.71
C GLY A 81 5.93 24.21 -7.00
N HIS A 82 6.12 23.33 -6.01
CA HIS A 82 7.36 23.17 -5.26
C HIS A 82 7.46 21.75 -4.71
N VAL A 83 8.66 21.38 -4.25
CA VAL A 83 8.90 20.15 -3.51
C VAL A 83 9.30 20.53 -2.09
N GLU A 84 8.44 20.20 -1.12
CA GLU A 84 8.71 20.35 0.30
C GLU A 84 8.80 18.98 0.95
N MET A 85 9.90 18.74 1.67
CA MET A 85 10.14 17.48 2.37
C MET A 85 9.87 17.66 3.87
N ALA A 86 8.98 16.83 4.43
CA ALA A 86 8.76 16.72 5.87
C ALA A 86 10.01 16.23 6.61
N LEU A 87 10.72 15.28 5.99
CA LEU A 87 11.91 14.65 6.55
C LEU A 87 13.02 14.63 5.48
N PRO A 88 14.30 14.62 5.88
CA PRO A 88 15.41 14.46 4.93
C PRO A 88 15.25 13.20 4.08
N PHE A 89 15.69 13.22 2.83
CA PHE A 89 15.50 12.10 1.89
C PHE A 89 16.04 10.76 2.41
N TYR A 90 17.12 10.72 3.19
CA TYR A 90 17.63 9.47 3.76
C TYR A 90 16.61 8.79 4.70
N ALA A 91 15.65 9.53 5.26
CA ALA A 91 14.57 8.99 6.08
C ALA A 91 13.66 8.04 5.29
N PHE A 92 13.58 8.18 3.97
CA PHE A 92 12.94 7.21 3.09
C PHE A 92 13.47 5.80 3.38
N PHE A 93 14.80 5.62 3.27
CA PHE A 93 15.44 4.32 3.46
C PHE A 93 15.35 3.83 4.91
N LEU A 94 15.53 4.72 5.88
CA LEU A 94 15.43 4.36 7.30
C LEU A 94 14.03 3.92 7.70
N SER A 95 12.99 4.43 7.02
CA SER A 95 11.60 4.09 7.33
C SER A 95 11.12 2.79 6.67
N LEU A 96 11.83 2.23 5.69
CA LEU A 96 11.41 1.02 4.97
C LEU A 96 11.11 -0.17 5.88
N PRO A 97 11.94 -0.51 6.89
CA PRO A 97 11.65 -1.65 7.76
C PRO A 97 10.36 -1.46 8.54
N GLY A 98 10.13 -0.27 9.11
CA GLY A 98 8.89 0.04 9.82
C GLY A 98 7.67 -0.05 8.90
N ASN A 99 7.75 0.60 7.73
CA ASN A 99 6.70 0.62 6.72
C ASN A 99 6.38 -0.76 6.14
N LEU A 100 7.34 -1.69 6.13
CA LEU A 100 7.08 -3.08 5.77
C LEU A 100 6.10 -3.73 6.76
N PHE A 101 6.30 -3.53 8.06
CA PHE A 101 5.42 -4.12 9.07
C PHE A 101 4.09 -3.41 9.18
N ILE A 102 4.08 -2.06 9.09
CA ILE A 102 2.85 -1.30 9.33
C ILE A 102 1.95 -1.14 8.10
N GLY A 103 2.44 -1.43 6.91
CA GLY A 103 1.65 -1.31 5.67
C GLY A 103 1.96 -2.41 4.67
N GLY A 104 3.23 -2.67 4.38
CA GLY A 104 3.63 -3.67 3.39
C GLY A 104 3.01 -5.06 3.63
N LEU A 105 3.07 -5.56 4.86
CA LEU A 105 2.52 -6.87 5.22
C LEU A 105 0.99 -6.97 5.12
N GLU A 106 0.26 -5.86 5.08
CA GLU A 106 -1.17 -5.90 4.82
C GLU A 106 -1.50 -6.58 3.48
N GLU A 107 -0.63 -6.40 2.48
CA GLU A 107 -0.82 -6.97 1.14
C GLU A 107 -0.73 -8.49 1.12
N ALA A 108 -0.15 -9.10 2.16
CA ALA A 108 -0.20 -10.55 2.34
C ALA A 108 -1.63 -11.07 2.57
N GLY A 109 -2.57 -10.22 2.99
CA GLY A 109 -4.01 -10.54 3.02
C GLY A 109 -4.76 -9.96 1.83
N TRP A 110 -4.54 -8.69 1.53
CA TRP A 110 -5.29 -7.98 0.50
C TRP A 110 -4.98 -8.48 -0.91
N SER A 111 -3.71 -8.50 -1.30
CA SER A 111 -3.29 -8.92 -2.63
C SER A 111 -3.22 -10.43 -2.78
N TYR A 112 -2.91 -11.17 -1.71
CA TYR A 112 -2.80 -12.64 -1.79
C TYR A 112 -4.17 -13.34 -1.75
N LEU A 113 -5.13 -12.87 -0.95
CA LEU A 113 -6.41 -13.55 -0.77
C LEU A 113 -7.61 -12.78 -1.31
N LEU A 114 -7.80 -11.53 -0.87
CA LEU A 114 -9.02 -10.79 -1.18
C LEU A 114 -9.10 -10.45 -2.68
N TRP A 115 -8.04 -9.87 -3.22
CA TRP A 115 -8.04 -9.35 -4.58
C TRP A 115 -8.24 -10.44 -5.64
N PRO A 116 -7.56 -11.63 -5.59
CA PRO A 116 -7.76 -12.68 -6.58
C PRO A 116 -9.20 -13.21 -6.62
N GLU A 117 -9.85 -13.32 -5.46
CA GLU A 117 -11.25 -13.79 -5.38
C GLU A 117 -12.23 -12.75 -5.93
N LEU A 118 -12.02 -11.47 -5.64
CA LEU A 118 -12.81 -10.39 -6.22
C LEU A 118 -12.62 -10.34 -7.75
N ASP A 119 -11.38 -10.37 -8.23
CA ASP A 119 -11.07 -10.24 -9.65
C ASP A 119 -11.60 -11.41 -10.47
N ARG A 120 -11.58 -12.63 -9.92
CA ARG A 120 -12.21 -13.80 -10.52
C ARG A 120 -13.73 -13.63 -10.69
N LYS A 121 -14.39 -12.94 -9.77
CA LYS A 121 -15.87 -12.82 -9.74
C LYS A 121 -16.39 -11.58 -10.47
N PHE A 122 -15.71 -10.45 -10.35
CA PHE A 122 -16.21 -9.14 -10.80
C PHE A 122 -15.32 -8.48 -11.86
N GLY A 123 -14.13 -9.05 -12.12
CA GLY A 123 -13.14 -8.46 -12.99
C GLY A 123 -12.45 -7.24 -12.38
N TYR A 124 -11.44 -6.76 -13.10
CA TYR A 124 -10.46 -5.78 -12.59
C TYR A 124 -11.06 -4.52 -11.96
N VAL A 125 -11.92 -3.79 -12.69
CA VAL A 125 -12.42 -2.46 -12.24
C VAL A 125 -13.24 -2.58 -10.96
N LEU A 126 -14.25 -3.45 -10.96
CA LEU A 126 -15.11 -3.64 -9.78
C LEU A 126 -14.34 -4.20 -8.60
N SER A 127 -13.33 -5.04 -8.83
CA SER A 127 -12.48 -5.59 -7.77
C SER A 127 -11.63 -4.52 -7.09
N CYS A 128 -11.12 -3.56 -7.86
CA CYS A 128 -10.40 -2.42 -7.30
C CYS A 128 -11.33 -1.54 -6.47
N VAL A 129 -12.55 -1.28 -6.96
CA VAL A 129 -13.56 -0.51 -6.21
C VAL A 129 -13.95 -1.21 -4.91
N PHE A 130 -14.33 -2.50 -4.94
CA PHE A 130 -14.70 -3.23 -3.73
C PHE A 130 -13.54 -3.38 -2.74
N SER A 131 -12.34 -3.72 -3.24
CA SER A 131 -11.15 -3.79 -2.40
C SER A 131 -10.83 -2.44 -1.76
N GLY A 132 -11.05 -1.33 -2.48
CA GLY A 132 -10.86 0.02 -1.97
C GLY A 132 -11.86 0.38 -0.88
N ILE A 133 -13.14 0.10 -1.08
CA ILE A 133 -14.18 0.31 -0.07
C ILE A 133 -13.89 -0.50 1.20
N ILE A 134 -13.53 -1.77 1.05
CA ILE A 134 -13.16 -2.64 2.19
C ILE A 134 -11.94 -2.07 2.92
N TRP A 135 -10.94 -1.60 2.18
CA TRP A 135 -9.72 -1.05 2.78
C TRP A 135 -9.96 0.28 3.49
N ILE A 136 -10.82 1.15 2.95
CA ILE A 136 -11.26 2.38 3.62
C ILE A 136 -11.97 2.02 4.92
N ALA A 137 -12.95 1.12 4.86
CA ALA A 137 -13.70 0.69 6.03
C ALA A 137 -12.79 0.09 7.11
N TRP A 138 -11.79 -0.70 6.72
CA TRP A 138 -10.80 -1.25 7.64
C TRP A 138 -9.95 -0.17 8.31
N HIS A 139 -9.67 0.95 7.63
CA HIS A 139 -8.89 2.08 8.17
C HIS A 139 -9.67 3.06 9.04
N ILE A 140 -11.01 3.04 9.02
CA ILE A 140 -11.84 3.95 9.82
C ILE A 140 -11.40 4.05 11.29
N PRO A 141 -11.09 2.93 12.00
CA PRO A 141 -10.65 3.00 13.40
C PRO A 141 -9.40 3.88 13.62
N LEU A 142 -8.47 3.97 12.65
CA LEU A 142 -7.27 4.80 12.80
C LEU A 142 -7.59 6.27 13.07
N PHE A 143 -8.68 6.79 12.50
CA PHE A 143 -9.10 8.19 12.68
C PHE A 143 -9.62 8.50 14.09
N PHE A 144 -9.74 7.49 14.95
CA PHE A 144 -10.21 7.63 16.33
C PHE A 144 -9.20 7.13 17.37
N ILE A 145 -8.09 6.51 16.95
CA ILE A 145 -7.05 6.01 17.87
C ILE A 145 -6.09 7.16 18.20
N PRO A 146 -5.98 7.58 19.48
CA PRO A 146 -5.11 8.68 19.89
C PRO A 146 -3.65 8.43 19.54
N GLY A 147 -2.97 9.47 19.04
CA GLY A 147 -1.54 9.42 18.71
C GLY A 147 -1.22 8.89 17.31
N THR A 148 -2.23 8.62 16.48
CA THR A 148 -2.04 8.37 15.05
C THR A 148 -2.06 9.67 14.25
N ASN A 149 -1.40 9.70 13.10
CA ASN A 149 -1.45 10.84 12.18
C ASN A 149 -2.88 11.13 11.65
N HIS A 150 -3.74 10.11 11.65
CA HIS A 150 -5.12 10.18 11.20
C HIS A 150 -5.99 10.94 12.21
N GLU A 151 -5.92 10.54 13.48
CA GLU A 151 -6.66 11.20 14.57
C GLU A 151 -6.14 12.64 14.81
N GLY A 152 -4.82 12.86 14.75
CA GLY A 152 -4.22 14.18 14.92
C GLY A 152 -4.51 15.20 13.80
N GLY A 153 -5.33 14.85 12.80
CA GLY A 153 -5.74 15.74 11.71
C GLY A 153 -4.69 15.97 10.63
N GLY A 154 -3.56 15.26 10.67
CA GLY A 154 -2.52 15.34 9.64
C GLY A 154 -2.93 14.71 8.30
N ILE A 155 -3.97 13.87 8.30
CA ILE A 155 -4.52 13.22 7.11
C ILE A 155 -6.03 13.49 7.04
N ASN A 156 -6.48 14.16 5.98
CA ASN A 156 -7.91 14.36 5.75
C ASN A 156 -8.58 13.04 5.31
N PHE A 157 -9.64 12.62 6.00
CA PHE A 157 -10.34 11.36 5.72
C PHE A 157 -10.86 11.27 4.27
N GLY A 158 -11.43 12.34 3.73
CA GLY A 158 -11.97 12.33 2.36
C GLY A 158 -10.86 12.17 1.32
N MET A 159 -9.75 12.88 1.50
CA MET A 159 -8.57 12.74 0.63
C MET A 159 -7.95 11.34 0.74
N PHE A 160 -7.89 10.80 1.95
CA PHE A 160 -7.43 9.44 2.21
C PHE A 160 -8.32 8.40 1.52
N ALA A 161 -9.65 8.56 1.57
CA ALA A 161 -10.57 7.67 0.87
C ALA A 161 -10.36 7.67 -0.64
N VAL A 162 -10.16 8.85 -1.25
CA VAL A 162 -9.80 8.97 -2.69
C VAL A 162 -8.48 8.28 -2.98
N GLN A 163 -7.48 8.46 -2.11
CA GLN A 163 -6.18 7.80 -2.23
C GLN A 163 -6.30 6.28 -2.16
N CYS A 164 -7.05 5.74 -1.20
CA CYS A 164 -7.28 4.29 -1.08
C CYS A 164 -7.86 3.70 -2.35
N ILE A 165 -8.84 4.36 -2.98
CA ILE A 165 -9.41 3.90 -4.25
C ILE A 165 -8.33 3.91 -5.35
N GLY A 166 -7.64 5.04 -5.54
CA GLY A 166 -6.61 5.16 -6.58
C GLY A 166 -5.48 4.14 -6.43
N LEU A 167 -4.99 3.94 -5.21
CA LEU A 167 -3.96 2.95 -4.90
C LEU A 167 -4.44 1.51 -5.09
N ARG A 168 -5.72 1.20 -4.81
CA ARG A 168 -6.25 -0.15 -5.09
C ARG A 168 -6.31 -0.47 -6.58
N PHE A 169 -6.56 0.53 -7.44
CA PHE A 169 -6.39 0.33 -8.88
C PHE A 169 -4.94 -0.02 -9.23
N PHE A 170 -3.98 0.71 -8.67
CA PHE A 170 -2.56 0.48 -8.95
C PHE A 170 -2.05 -0.86 -8.43
N LEU A 171 -2.35 -1.21 -7.18
CA LEU A 171 -2.06 -2.51 -6.60
C LEU A 171 -2.72 -3.64 -7.40
N GLY A 172 -3.97 -3.46 -7.83
CA GLY A 172 -4.64 -4.43 -8.71
C GLY A 172 -3.95 -4.58 -10.07
N ALA A 173 -3.40 -3.49 -10.63
CA ALA A 173 -2.64 -3.56 -11.86
C ALA A 173 -1.32 -4.33 -11.66
N ILE A 174 -0.62 -4.10 -10.54
CA ILE A 174 0.53 -4.92 -10.13
C ILE A 174 0.12 -6.40 -10.09
N CYS A 175 -1.02 -6.72 -9.47
CA CYS A 175 -1.56 -8.08 -9.43
C CYS A 175 -1.75 -8.71 -10.82
N LYS A 176 -2.19 -7.93 -11.81
CA LYS A 176 -2.37 -8.43 -13.18
C LYS A 176 -1.06 -8.60 -13.94
N ILE A 177 -0.12 -7.68 -13.81
CA ILE A 177 1.07 -7.65 -14.67
C ILE A 177 2.24 -8.48 -14.13
N SER A 178 2.29 -8.71 -12.81
CA SER A 178 3.44 -9.33 -12.14
C SER A 178 3.33 -10.85 -11.99
N GLY A 179 2.24 -11.47 -12.48
CA GLY A 179 2.08 -12.92 -12.47
C GLY A 179 2.14 -13.52 -11.07
N GLU A 180 2.86 -14.62 -10.89
CA GLU A 180 2.96 -15.34 -9.61
C GLU A 180 3.64 -14.54 -8.49
N ASN A 181 4.42 -13.51 -8.84
CA ASN A 181 5.19 -12.70 -7.88
C ASN A 181 4.45 -11.44 -7.41
N HIS A 182 3.18 -11.28 -7.76
CA HIS A 182 2.45 -10.04 -7.49
C HIS A 182 2.38 -9.67 -6.01
N VAL A 183 2.23 -10.64 -5.11
CA VAL A 183 2.13 -10.36 -3.67
C VAL A 183 3.35 -9.58 -3.19
N PHE A 184 4.56 -10.04 -3.54
CA PHE A 184 5.78 -9.33 -3.18
C PHE A 184 5.89 -7.94 -3.84
N MET A 185 5.46 -7.79 -5.10
CA MET A 185 5.45 -6.48 -5.76
C MET A 185 4.48 -5.50 -5.09
N CYS A 186 3.30 -5.97 -4.65
CA CYS A 186 2.34 -5.17 -3.89
C CYS A 186 2.90 -4.77 -2.52
N VAL A 187 3.51 -5.73 -1.80
CA VAL A 187 4.22 -5.47 -0.52
C VAL A 187 5.30 -4.41 -0.72
N LEU A 188 6.12 -4.54 -1.77
CA LEU A 188 7.19 -3.61 -2.09
C LEU A 188 6.65 -2.21 -2.38
N PHE A 189 5.66 -2.09 -3.27
CA PHE A 189 5.05 -0.80 -3.61
C PHE A 189 4.44 -0.13 -2.38
N HIS A 190 3.61 -0.84 -1.61
CA HIS A 190 2.96 -0.27 -0.43
C HIS A 190 3.98 0.16 0.63
N THR A 191 5.03 -0.64 0.86
CA THR A 191 6.13 -0.28 1.77
C THR A 191 6.83 1.01 1.33
N MET A 192 7.19 1.10 0.04
CA MET A 192 7.85 2.27 -0.51
C MET A 192 6.93 3.49 -0.56
N PHE A 193 5.63 3.30 -0.79
CA PHE A 193 4.64 4.37 -0.82
C PHE A 193 4.53 5.04 0.55
N ASN A 194 4.41 4.26 1.61
CA ASN A 194 4.34 4.80 2.98
C ASN A 194 5.67 5.45 3.37
N ALA A 195 6.81 4.87 2.99
CA ALA A 195 8.12 5.48 3.21
C ALA A 195 8.29 6.82 2.48
N ALA A 196 7.79 6.92 1.24
CA ALA A 196 7.79 8.17 0.48
C ALA A 196 6.80 9.18 1.08
N PHE A 197 5.65 8.74 1.58
CA PHE A 197 4.70 9.60 2.27
C PHE A 197 5.30 10.23 3.55
N SER A 198 6.12 9.49 4.29
CA SER A 198 6.85 10.06 5.45
C SER A 198 7.80 11.21 5.06
N VAL A 199 8.32 11.21 3.83
CA VAL A 199 9.25 12.25 3.34
C VAL A 199 8.50 13.37 2.63
N PHE A 200 7.53 13.06 1.79
CA PHE A 200 6.84 14.00 0.90
C PHE A 200 5.40 14.29 1.30
N GLY A 201 4.96 13.89 2.49
CA GLY A 201 3.57 14.03 2.94
C GLY A 201 3.04 15.47 2.91
N MET A 202 3.92 16.47 3.12
CA MET A 202 3.56 17.89 3.12
C MET A 202 2.92 18.35 1.80
N ILE A 203 3.42 17.88 0.66
CA ILE A 203 2.88 18.25 -0.67
C ILE A 203 1.60 17.46 -1.03
N THR A 204 1.19 16.51 -0.20
CA THR A 204 -0.02 15.69 -0.43
C THR A 204 -1.29 16.26 0.21
N GLY A 205 -1.19 17.42 0.87
CA GLY A 205 -2.27 18.04 1.64
C GLY A 205 -3.30 18.86 0.85
N THR A 206 -3.26 18.86 -0.49
CA THR A 206 -4.22 19.61 -1.33
C THR A 206 -5.22 18.70 -2.05
N TRP A 207 -6.50 19.08 -2.03
CA TRP A 207 -7.57 18.35 -2.73
C TRP A 207 -7.31 18.20 -4.23
N THR A 208 -6.89 19.28 -4.89
CA THR A 208 -6.56 19.27 -6.33
C THR A 208 -5.46 18.26 -6.64
N GLY A 209 -4.37 18.27 -5.85
CA GLY A 209 -3.28 17.32 -6.00
C GLY A 209 -3.74 15.88 -5.82
N THR A 210 -4.51 15.60 -4.76
CA THR A 210 -5.04 14.26 -4.49
C THR A 210 -5.93 13.75 -5.60
N VAL A 211 -6.87 14.56 -6.09
CA VAL A 211 -7.78 14.15 -7.16
C VAL A 211 -6.99 13.87 -8.44
N ILE A 212 -6.11 14.78 -8.86
CA ILE A 212 -5.33 14.62 -10.10
C ILE A 212 -4.39 13.42 -10.01
N ALA A 213 -3.61 13.28 -8.94
CA ALA A 213 -2.68 12.16 -8.77
C ALA A 213 -3.41 10.82 -8.82
N ASN A 214 -4.56 10.68 -8.13
CA ASN A 214 -5.31 9.43 -8.11
C ASN A 214 -6.03 9.14 -9.43
N ILE A 215 -6.53 10.15 -10.14
CA ILE A 215 -7.07 9.99 -11.51
C ILE A 215 -5.98 9.44 -12.43
N VAL A 216 -4.79 10.04 -12.40
CA VAL A 216 -3.64 9.59 -13.19
C VAL A 216 -3.26 8.14 -12.85
N MET A 217 -3.20 7.80 -11.56
CA MET A 217 -2.92 6.43 -11.13
C MET A 217 -3.96 5.44 -11.66
N ILE A 218 -5.25 5.76 -11.60
CA ILE A 218 -6.33 4.91 -12.13
C ILE A 218 -6.16 4.72 -13.65
N PHE A 219 -5.94 5.80 -14.40
CA PHE A 219 -5.77 5.73 -15.85
C PHE A 219 -4.57 4.87 -16.26
N VAL A 220 -3.40 5.11 -15.64
CA VAL A 220 -2.19 4.31 -15.90
C VAL A 220 -2.42 2.84 -15.57
N SER A 221 -3.13 2.55 -14.48
CA SER A 221 -3.43 1.19 -14.06
C SER A 221 -4.33 0.47 -15.07
N ILE A 222 -5.41 1.13 -15.53
CA ILE A 222 -6.31 0.59 -16.55
C ILE A 222 -5.56 0.37 -17.87
N ALA A 223 -4.74 1.34 -18.30
CA ALA A 223 -3.93 1.22 -19.51
C ALA A 223 -2.94 0.06 -19.44
N ALA A 224 -2.22 -0.08 -18.32
CA ALA A 224 -1.27 -1.17 -18.10
C ALA A 224 -1.94 -2.54 -18.18
N VAL A 225 -3.12 -2.69 -17.55
CA VAL A 225 -3.90 -3.94 -17.59
C VAL A 225 -4.39 -4.23 -19.02
N ALA A 226 -4.85 -3.23 -19.76
CA ALA A 226 -5.31 -3.39 -21.14
C ALA A 226 -4.18 -3.82 -22.09
N ILE A 227 -2.99 -3.21 -21.95
CA ILE A 227 -1.79 -3.57 -22.73
C ILE A 227 -1.37 -5.02 -22.40
N CYS A 228 -1.30 -5.36 -21.11
CA CYS A 228 -0.93 -6.71 -20.66
C CYS A 228 -1.86 -7.79 -21.23
N ARG A 229 -3.18 -7.57 -21.17
CA ARG A 229 -4.17 -8.50 -21.76
C ARG A 229 -3.95 -8.70 -23.25
N THR A 230 -3.69 -7.62 -23.98
CA THR A 230 -3.47 -7.67 -25.44
C THR A 230 -2.21 -8.45 -25.79
N SER A 231 -1.11 -8.22 -25.06
CA SER A 231 0.15 -8.94 -25.26
C SER A 231 0.02 -10.44 -24.99
N VAL A 232 -0.72 -10.83 -23.94
CA VAL A 232 -0.99 -12.25 -23.63
C VAL A 232 -1.83 -12.90 -24.74
N MET A 233 -2.89 -12.24 -25.20
CA MET A 233 -3.73 -12.77 -26.30
C MET A 233 -2.95 -12.93 -27.60
N ARG A 234 -2.02 -12.03 -27.92
CA ARG A 234 -1.16 -12.14 -29.10
C ARG A 234 -0.24 -13.36 -29.03
N ARG A 235 0.36 -13.63 -27.86
CA ARG A 235 1.26 -14.77 -27.65
C ARG A 235 0.56 -16.13 -27.73
N ILE A 236 -0.73 -16.20 -27.40
CA ILE A 236 -1.53 -17.44 -27.53
C ILE A 236 -1.88 -17.74 -29.00
N ARG A 237 -1.94 -16.71 -29.86
CA ARG A 237 -2.33 -16.83 -31.27
C ARG A 237 -1.17 -17.08 -32.23
N SER A 238 0.09 -16.92 -31.78
CA SER A 238 1.32 -17.18 -32.54
C SER A 238 1.86 -18.57 -32.28
#